data_AF-A0A353G439-F1
#
_entry.id   AF-A0A353G439-F1
#
_cell.length_a   1.000
_cell.length_b   1.000
_cell.length_c   1.000
_cell.angle_alpha   90.00
_cell.angle_beta   90.00
_cell.angle_gamma   90.00
#
_symmetry.space_group_name_H-M   'P 1'
#
loop_
_entity.id
_entity.type
_entity.pdbx_description
1 polymer ?
#
loop_
_entity_poly.entity_id
_entity_poly.type
_entity_poly.pdbx_seq_one_letter_code
_entity_poly.pdbx_strand_id
1 'polypeptide(L)'
;MNKHIGRIGFALECDPPSHQEIIDFIQGLPALGNVRQMCKKGSEFLARLPSNMVLEVTSEMSHAHPFFLPRVDEATAASLKIGMRQFVELVMRCRLTANHAKKTNILVACAPKSASTFIAAALGRALDLHNACLTCPTVDGQLSSLLGANLRSQELDELALLRNGLDPRSYVAQHHVRCTPYLANQLALYQIKPIVTIRNFFDSLVSLDDMFVADRRTYEHAQIRFFNDGLPAHYSDMALDDRLELLVDVHAVWYVQFLMSWQKCETFGAVKPLWVSYEHDFLGNKQLLAEKIADFIGFDGVSLERLADALDDKRDGAKYRLNKGVAGRGENVPEGIRRRALAIFKRYDQDGDLSPLIGI
;
A
#
# COMPACT_ATOMS: atom_id res chain seq x y z
N MET A 1 35.68 12.50 -14.98
CA MET A 1 36.44 11.43 -15.65
C MET A 1 35.43 10.42 -16.18
N ASN A 2 34.95 10.63 -17.42
CA ASN A 2 33.93 9.83 -18.09
C ASN A 2 34.50 9.39 -19.44
N LYS A 3 34.93 8.13 -19.58
CA LYS A 3 35.21 7.55 -20.89
C LYS A 3 34.90 6.05 -20.91
N HIS A 4 34.13 5.69 -21.94
CA HIS A 4 33.88 4.36 -22.52
C HIS A 4 32.76 3.52 -21.92
N ILE A 5 31.53 3.88 -22.28
CA ILE A 5 30.50 2.89 -22.62
C ILE A 5 30.79 2.46 -24.05
N GLY A 6 31.04 1.17 -24.27
CA GLY A 6 31.39 0.60 -25.57
C GLY A 6 30.26 0.77 -26.60
N ARG A 7 30.60 1.26 -27.80
CA ARG A 7 29.69 1.33 -28.94
C ARG A 7 29.36 -0.09 -29.44
N ILE A 8 28.11 -0.49 -29.26
CA ILE A 8 27.53 -1.66 -29.94
C ILE A 8 27.23 -1.25 -31.39
N GLY A 9 27.69 -2.05 -32.35
CA GLY A 9 27.59 -1.78 -33.78
C GLY A 9 26.16 -1.89 -34.34
N PHE A 10 25.92 -1.09 -35.39
CA PHE A 10 24.70 -0.94 -36.18
C PHE A 10 23.51 -0.28 -35.47
N ALA A 11 23.54 1.04 -35.34
CA ALA A 11 22.34 1.84 -35.11
C ALA A 11 22.08 2.70 -36.36
N LEU A 12 20.89 2.57 -36.93
CA LEU A 12 20.26 3.64 -37.70
C LEU A 12 20.39 4.94 -36.89
N GLU A 13 20.72 6.05 -37.54
CA GLU A 13 20.72 7.39 -36.92
C GLU A 13 19.29 7.75 -36.49
N CYS A 14 18.85 7.19 -35.37
CA CYS A 14 17.64 7.61 -34.70
C CYS A 14 17.98 8.81 -33.84
N ASP A 15 17.17 9.86 -33.92
CA ASP A 15 17.28 11.00 -33.02
C ASP A 15 17.24 10.54 -31.55
N PRO A 16 18.02 11.20 -30.67
CA PRO A 16 17.99 10.89 -29.25
C PRO A 16 16.57 11.12 -28.70
N PRO A 17 16.08 10.28 -27.78
CA PRO A 17 14.79 10.48 -27.15
C PRO A 17 14.70 11.86 -26.51
N SER A 18 13.56 12.54 -26.73
CA SER A 18 13.19 13.76 -26.02
C SER A 18 12.99 13.50 -24.53
N HIS A 19 13.00 14.57 -23.73
CA HIS A 19 12.76 14.47 -22.29
C HIS A 19 11.38 13.86 -21.97
N GLN A 20 10.35 14.22 -22.74
CA GLN A 20 9.01 13.67 -22.56
C GLN A 20 8.98 12.16 -22.86
N GLU A 21 9.65 11.71 -23.93
CA GLU A 21 9.73 10.28 -24.24
C GLU A 21 10.43 9.49 -23.13
N ILE A 22 11.43 10.07 -22.46
CA ILE A 22 12.09 9.44 -21.30
C ILE A 22 11.10 9.28 -20.14
N ILE A 23 10.36 10.34 -19.80
CA ILE A 23 9.34 10.31 -18.74
C ILE A 23 8.28 9.26 -19.06
N ASP A 24 7.71 9.31 -20.27
CA ASP A 24 6.65 8.40 -20.70
C ASP A 24 7.13 6.95 -20.68
N PHE A 25 8.38 6.70 -21.09
CA PHE A 25 8.95 5.36 -21.06
C PHE A 25 9.10 4.83 -19.63
N ILE A 26 9.67 5.64 -18.72
CA ILE A 26 9.84 5.27 -17.31
C ILE A 26 8.47 4.99 -16.66
N GLN A 27 7.48 5.84 -16.92
CA GLN A 27 6.12 5.67 -16.41
C GLN A 27 5.40 4.46 -17.01
N GLY A 28 5.76 4.04 -18.22
CA GLY A 28 5.20 2.86 -18.89
C GLY A 28 5.85 1.53 -18.48
N LEU A 29 7.03 1.54 -17.87
CA LEU A 29 7.74 0.30 -17.45
C LEU A 29 6.91 -0.62 -16.53
N PRO A 30 6.20 -0.12 -15.50
CA PRO A 30 5.32 -0.91 -14.65
C PRO A 30 4.30 -1.78 -15.41
N ALA A 31 3.83 -1.33 -16.58
CA ALA A 31 2.83 -2.06 -17.37
C ALA A 31 3.41 -3.29 -18.08
N LEU A 32 4.74 -3.45 -18.13
CA LEU A 32 5.41 -4.58 -18.75
C LEU A 32 5.49 -5.75 -17.76
N GLY A 33 4.40 -6.51 -17.63
CA GLY A 33 4.28 -7.62 -16.65
C GLY A 33 5.30 -8.78 -16.82
N ASN A 34 6.11 -8.78 -17.88
CA ASN A 34 7.19 -9.75 -18.06
C ASN A 34 8.56 -9.07 -17.85
N VAL A 35 9.23 -9.41 -16.74
CA VAL A 35 10.55 -8.85 -16.36
C VAL A 35 11.58 -8.98 -17.48
N ARG A 36 11.62 -10.11 -18.20
CA ARG A 36 12.57 -10.33 -19.30
C ARG A 36 12.28 -9.38 -20.46
N GLN A 37 11.01 -9.19 -20.82
CA GLN A 37 10.60 -8.27 -21.87
C GLN A 37 10.88 -6.82 -21.47
N MET A 38 10.60 -6.47 -20.21
CA MET A 38 10.89 -5.16 -19.63
C MET A 38 12.39 -4.85 -19.69
N CYS A 39 13.25 -5.74 -19.20
CA CYS A 39 14.71 -5.53 -19.25
C CYS A 39 15.23 -5.42 -20.69
N LYS A 40 14.66 -6.20 -21.63
CA LYS A 40 15.00 -6.10 -23.06
C LYS A 40 14.64 -4.71 -23.62
N LYS A 41 13.37 -4.29 -23.49
CA LYS A 41 12.89 -2.98 -23.96
C LYS A 41 13.66 -1.83 -23.30
N GLY A 42 13.93 -1.96 -22.00
CA GLY A 42 14.71 -0.98 -21.27
C GLY A 42 16.14 -0.86 -21.77
N SER A 43 16.81 -1.98 -22.06
CA SER A 43 18.16 -1.97 -22.64
C SER A 43 18.18 -1.35 -24.05
N GLU A 44 17.17 -1.66 -24.88
CA GLU A 44 16.99 -1.06 -26.21
C GLU A 44 16.76 0.46 -26.13
N PHE A 45 16.00 0.92 -25.13
CA PHE A 45 15.78 2.34 -24.89
C PHE A 45 17.07 3.06 -24.45
N LEU A 46 17.80 2.48 -23.48
CA LEU A 46 19.07 3.05 -23.00
C LEU A 46 20.12 3.17 -24.10
N ALA A 47 20.13 2.27 -25.09
CA ALA A 47 21.05 2.31 -26.22
C ALA A 47 20.85 3.53 -27.14
N ARG A 48 19.69 4.21 -27.07
CA ARG A 48 19.38 5.42 -27.83
C ARG A 48 19.79 6.70 -27.10
N LEU A 49 20.19 6.61 -25.83
CA LEU A 49 20.48 7.78 -25.01
C LEU A 49 21.92 8.27 -25.17
N PRO A 50 22.16 9.59 -25.04
CA PRO A 50 23.50 10.13 -24.85
C PRO A 50 24.21 9.48 -23.65
N SER A 51 25.50 9.19 -23.76
CA SER A 51 26.27 8.45 -22.75
C SER A 51 26.30 9.13 -21.36
N ASN A 52 26.16 10.46 -21.32
CA ASN A 52 26.08 11.24 -20.09
C ASN A 52 24.73 11.10 -19.36
N MET A 53 23.68 10.59 -20.03
CA MET A 53 22.35 10.38 -19.44
C MET A 53 22.07 8.93 -19.05
N VAL A 54 22.83 7.97 -19.59
CA VAL A 54 22.54 6.53 -19.42
C VAL A 54 22.45 6.14 -17.95
N LEU A 55 23.39 6.58 -17.10
CA LEU A 55 23.40 6.21 -15.68
C LEU A 55 22.19 6.77 -14.93
N GLU A 56 21.88 8.05 -15.14
CA GLU A 56 20.74 8.73 -14.51
C GLU A 56 19.42 8.07 -14.90
N VAL A 57 19.18 7.88 -16.19
CA VAL A 57 17.94 7.24 -16.67
C VAL A 57 17.86 5.79 -16.23
N THR A 58 18.97 5.05 -16.21
CA THR A 58 19.02 3.69 -15.66
C THR A 58 18.59 3.67 -14.20
N SER A 59 19.10 4.59 -13.38
CA SER A 59 18.72 4.70 -11.97
C SER A 59 17.23 4.99 -11.81
N GLU A 60 16.67 5.90 -12.60
CA GLU A 60 15.22 6.20 -12.59
C GLU A 60 14.36 5.01 -13.05
N MET A 61 14.84 4.22 -14.02
CA MET A 61 14.13 3.02 -14.44
C MET A 61 14.15 1.92 -13.38
N SER A 62 15.30 1.71 -12.70
CA SER A 62 15.38 0.81 -11.54
C SER A 62 14.55 1.32 -10.36
N HIS A 63 14.41 2.64 -10.23
CA HIS A 63 13.48 3.25 -9.28
C HIS A 63 12.02 3.01 -9.66
N ALA A 64 11.68 3.04 -10.96
CA ALA A 64 10.33 2.77 -11.43
C ALA A 64 9.91 1.31 -11.27
N HIS A 65 10.85 0.38 -11.49
CA HIS A 65 10.58 -1.05 -11.41
C HIS A 65 11.74 -1.82 -10.72
N PRO A 66 11.50 -2.46 -9.56
CA PRO A 66 12.57 -3.00 -8.71
C PRO A 66 13.36 -4.16 -9.34
N PHE A 67 12.79 -4.81 -10.35
CA PHE A 67 13.47 -5.87 -11.11
C PHE A 67 14.12 -5.40 -12.41
N PHE A 68 14.12 -4.10 -12.70
CA PHE A 68 14.85 -3.58 -13.85
C PHE A 68 16.34 -3.53 -13.55
N LEU A 69 17.11 -4.28 -14.34
CA LEU A 69 18.56 -4.30 -14.32
C LEU A 69 19.06 -4.21 -15.77
N PRO A 70 19.85 -3.18 -16.14
CA PRO A 70 20.39 -3.07 -17.49
C PRO A 70 21.42 -4.17 -17.76
N ARG A 71 21.57 -4.54 -19.03
CA ARG A 71 22.71 -5.34 -19.46
C ARG A 71 23.94 -4.45 -19.60
N VAL A 72 24.99 -4.74 -18.85
CA VAL A 72 26.29 -4.05 -18.92
C VAL A 72 27.40 -5.09 -19.02
N ASP A 73 28.54 -4.71 -19.60
CA ASP A 73 29.73 -5.57 -19.61
C ASP A 73 30.38 -5.66 -18.22
N GLU A 74 31.28 -6.64 -18.06
CA GLU A 74 31.95 -6.90 -16.77
C GLU A 74 32.80 -5.71 -16.28
N ALA A 75 33.44 -4.98 -17.21
CA ALA A 75 34.25 -3.82 -16.87
C ALA A 75 33.38 -2.68 -16.29
N THR A 76 32.23 -2.43 -16.92
CA THR A 76 31.24 -1.45 -16.47
C THR A 76 30.67 -1.88 -15.12
N ALA A 77 30.25 -3.14 -14.97
CA ALA A 77 29.77 -3.67 -13.70
C ALA A 77 30.81 -3.54 -12.57
N ALA A 78 32.09 -3.83 -12.85
CA ALA A 78 33.19 -3.68 -11.91
C ALA A 78 33.40 -2.22 -11.50
N SER A 79 33.27 -1.27 -12.43
CA SER A 79 33.40 0.17 -12.14
C SER A 79 32.23 0.75 -11.33
N LEU A 80 31.05 0.13 -11.41
CA LEU A 80 29.85 0.51 -10.64
C LEU A 80 29.73 -0.20 -9.29
N LYS A 81 30.71 -1.04 -8.94
CA LYS A 81 30.68 -1.84 -7.71
C LYS A 81 30.62 -0.95 -6.47
N ILE A 82 29.58 -1.14 -5.64
CA ILE A 82 29.48 -0.52 -4.32
C ILE A 82 30.07 -1.43 -3.24
N GLY A 83 30.83 -0.84 -2.30
CA GLY A 83 31.34 -1.56 -1.13
C GLY A 83 30.32 -1.60 0.01
N MET A 84 30.42 -2.59 0.90
CA MET A 84 29.53 -2.70 2.07
C MET A 84 29.55 -1.44 2.95
N ARG A 85 30.73 -0.86 3.17
CA ARG A 85 30.87 0.39 3.95
C ARG A 85 30.10 1.55 3.32
N GLN A 86 30.22 1.71 2.00
CA GLN A 86 29.49 2.73 1.24
C GLN A 86 27.98 2.51 1.31
N PHE A 87 27.53 1.25 1.16
CA PHE A 87 26.12 0.90 1.28
C PHE A 87 25.55 1.23 2.66
N VAL A 88 26.21 0.80 3.74
CA VAL A 88 25.76 1.06 5.12
C VAL A 88 25.74 2.56 5.43
N GLU A 89 26.75 3.30 4.96
CA GLU A 89 26.78 4.75 5.09
C GLU A 89 25.61 5.43 4.37
N LEU A 90 25.31 5.01 3.14
CA LEU A 90 24.17 5.53 2.36
C LEU A 90 22.85 5.24 3.07
N VAL A 91 22.62 4.01 3.52
CA VAL A 91 21.39 3.64 4.27
C VAL A 91 21.25 4.47 5.54
N MET A 92 22.33 4.65 6.30
CA MET A 92 22.34 5.49 7.50
C MET A 92 21.96 6.95 7.18
N ARG A 93 22.55 7.53 6.12
CA ARG A 93 22.21 8.89 5.68
C ARG A 93 20.75 9.01 5.24
N CYS A 94 20.24 8.03 4.49
CA CYS A 94 18.85 8.02 4.08
C CYS A 94 17.89 7.96 5.28
N ARG A 95 18.20 7.14 6.30
CA ARG A 95 17.45 7.11 7.56
C ARG A 95 17.48 8.45 8.29
N LEU A 96 18.65 9.08 8.40
CA LEU A 96 18.78 10.40 9.01
C LEU A 96 17.94 11.46 8.27
N THR A 97 18.06 11.51 6.94
CA THR A 97 17.27 12.43 6.11
C THR A 97 15.77 12.20 6.33
N ALA A 98 15.31 10.95 6.30
CA ALA A 98 13.91 10.62 6.46
C ALA A 98 13.38 10.94 7.88
N ASN A 99 14.17 10.65 8.92
CA ASN A 99 13.79 10.91 10.32
C ASN A 99 13.71 12.41 10.65
N HIS A 100 14.60 13.21 10.08
CA HIS A 100 14.65 14.66 10.33
C HIS A 100 13.81 15.48 9.34
N ALA A 101 13.16 14.83 8.37
CA ALA A 101 12.26 15.51 7.47
C ALA A 101 11.01 15.99 8.22
N LYS A 102 10.73 17.30 8.18
CA LYS A 102 9.51 17.89 8.77
C LYS A 102 8.30 17.61 7.88
N LYS A 103 7.90 16.35 7.78
CA LYS A 103 6.82 15.85 6.92
C LYS A 103 5.66 15.31 7.73
N THR A 104 4.48 15.33 7.12
CA THR A 104 3.27 14.70 7.65
C THR A 104 3.07 13.36 6.97
N ASN A 105 3.79 12.34 7.46
CA ASN A 105 3.68 10.98 6.93
C ASN A 105 2.57 10.23 7.68
N ILE A 106 1.58 9.72 6.97
CA ILE A 106 0.44 9.01 7.56
C ILE A 106 0.38 7.59 7.03
N LEU A 107 0.18 6.63 7.95
CA LEU A 107 -0.19 5.27 7.62
C LEU A 107 -1.63 5.02 8.05
N VAL A 108 -2.54 4.81 7.09
CA VAL A 108 -3.86 4.26 7.32
C VAL A 108 -3.74 2.73 7.38
N ALA A 109 -3.44 2.21 8.57
CA ALA A 109 -3.44 0.78 8.84
C ALA A 109 -4.88 0.30 9.00
N CYS A 110 -5.29 -0.74 8.29
CA CYS A 110 -6.71 -0.99 8.15
C CYS A 110 -7.10 -2.47 8.13
N ALA A 111 -8.16 -2.80 8.86
CA ALA A 111 -8.92 -3.99 8.59
C ALA A 111 -9.55 -3.86 7.18
N PRO A 112 -9.63 -4.92 6.37
CA PRO A 112 -10.30 -4.83 5.08
C PRO A 112 -11.71 -4.26 5.21
N LYS A 113 -12.11 -3.44 4.22
CA LYS A 113 -13.46 -2.85 4.12
C LYS A 113 -13.88 -1.90 5.27
N SER A 114 -12.92 -1.36 6.03
CA SER A 114 -13.13 -0.37 7.11
C SER A 114 -13.13 1.11 6.64
N ALA A 115 -13.51 1.39 5.40
CA ALA A 115 -13.41 2.72 4.75
C ALA A 115 -11.99 3.29 4.56
N SER A 116 -10.95 2.48 4.74
CA SER A 116 -9.56 2.94 4.64
C SER A 116 -9.20 3.62 3.31
N THR A 117 -9.68 3.11 2.17
CA THR A 117 -9.48 3.74 0.85
C THR A 117 -10.07 5.14 0.79
N PHE A 118 -11.24 5.32 1.39
CA PHE A 118 -11.93 6.62 1.41
C PHE A 118 -11.21 7.60 2.33
N ILE A 119 -10.84 7.16 3.54
CA ILE A 119 -10.10 7.98 4.51
C ILE A 119 -8.73 8.40 3.94
N ALA A 120 -7.98 7.46 3.35
CA ALA A 120 -6.69 7.78 2.72
C ALA A 120 -6.85 8.79 1.58
N ALA A 121 -7.86 8.62 0.72
CA ALA A 121 -8.14 9.57 -0.36
C ALA A 121 -8.56 10.96 0.16
N ALA A 122 -9.38 11.02 1.21
CA ALA A 122 -9.77 12.28 1.85
C ALA A 122 -8.55 13.01 2.43
N LEU A 123 -7.66 12.29 3.13
CA LEU A 123 -6.40 12.83 3.63
C LEU A 123 -5.52 13.35 2.49
N GLY A 124 -5.36 12.56 1.42
CA GLY A 124 -4.60 12.96 0.23
C GLY A 124 -5.09 14.27 -0.36
N ARG A 125 -6.41 14.42 -0.56
CA ARG A 125 -7.01 15.64 -1.13
C ARG A 125 -6.99 16.84 -0.17
N ALA A 126 -7.33 16.62 1.09
CA ALA A 126 -7.48 17.71 2.06
C ALA A 126 -6.12 18.31 2.46
N LEU A 127 -5.11 17.44 2.61
CA LEU A 127 -3.79 17.79 3.13
C LEU A 127 -2.71 17.87 2.03
N ASP A 128 -3.09 17.71 0.76
CA ASP A 128 -2.18 17.66 -0.40
C ASP A 128 -1.06 16.60 -0.24
N LEU A 129 -1.45 15.43 0.27
CA LEU A 129 -0.53 14.31 0.47
C LEU A 129 -0.51 13.42 -0.77
N HIS A 130 0.68 13.03 -1.19
CA HIS A 130 0.79 12.03 -2.24
C HIS A 130 0.49 10.62 -1.69
N ASN A 131 -0.01 9.74 -2.55
CA ASN A 131 -0.20 8.34 -2.20
C ASN A 131 1.13 7.60 -2.26
N ALA A 132 1.55 6.99 -1.15
CA ALA A 132 2.76 6.20 -1.07
C ALA A 132 2.45 4.69 -1.01
N CYS A 133 3.32 3.89 -1.61
CA CYS A 133 3.39 2.46 -1.37
C CYS A 133 4.58 2.18 -0.45
N LEU A 134 4.33 1.61 0.73
CA LEU A 134 5.38 1.28 1.70
C LEU A 134 5.71 -0.22 1.74
N THR A 135 5.03 -1.05 0.96
CA THR A 135 5.16 -2.52 0.97
C THR A 135 6.10 -3.07 -0.09
N CYS A 136 6.44 -2.24 -1.08
CA CYS A 136 7.35 -2.58 -2.15
C CYS A 136 7.97 -1.28 -2.68
N PRO A 137 9.24 -1.27 -3.09
CA PRO A 137 9.89 -0.08 -3.65
C PRO A 137 9.44 0.20 -5.10
N THR A 138 8.13 0.33 -5.32
CA THR A 138 7.49 0.63 -6.60
C THR A 138 6.98 2.07 -6.64
N VAL A 139 6.78 2.63 -7.84
CA VAL A 139 6.23 3.99 -8.02
C VAL A 139 4.78 4.14 -7.56
N ASP A 140 4.02 3.05 -7.59
CA ASP A 140 2.64 3.02 -7.13
C ASP A 140 2.27 1.66 -6.49
N GLY A 141 1.11 1.61 -5.84
CA GLY A 141 0.57 0.40 -5.22
C GLY A 141 -0.04 -0.61 -6.19
N GLN A 142 -0.37 -0.21 -7.42
CA GLN A 142 -0.90 -1.13 -8.44
C GLN A 142 0.20 -2.09 -8.91
N LEU A 143 1.40 -1.57 -9.16
CA LEU A 143 2.56 -2.38 -9.49
C LEU A 143 2.91 -3.32 -8.33
N SER A 144 2.88 -2.82 -7.10
CA SER A 144 3.06 -3.65 -5.90
C SER A 144 2.08 -4.83 -5.87
N SER A 145 0.82 -4.58 -6.20
CA SER A 145 -0.23 -5.60 -6.30
C SER A 145 0.04 -6.63 -7.39
N LEU A 146 0.41 -6.18 -8.60
CA LEU A 146 0.76 -7.05 -9.73
C LEU A 146 1.96 -7.95 -9.45
N LEU A 147 2.90 -7.47 -8.64
CA LEU A 147 4.05 -8.24 -8.17
C LEU A 147 3.72 -9.18 -6.99
N GLY A 148 2.45 -9.26 -6.58
CA GLY A 148 1.97 -10.15 -5.51
C GLY A 148 2.24 -9.65 -4.10
N ALA A 149 2.61 -8.37 -3.91
CA ALA A 149 2.91 -7.83 -2.58
C ALA A 149 1.70 -7.87 -1.62
N ASN A 150 0.47 -7.90 -2.16
CA ASN A 150 -0.76 -8.00 -1.36
C ASN A 150 -0.80 -9.27 -0.50
N LEU A 151 -0.22 -10.38 -0.96
CA LEU A 151 -0.21 -11.65 -0.22
C LEU A 151 0.82 -11.67 0.92
N ARG A 152 1.69 -10.66 1.03
CA ARG A 152 2.73 -10.58 2.06
C ARG A 152 2.28 -9.86 3.33
N SER A 153 0.98 -9.93 3.65
CA SER A 153 0.38 -9.21 4.79
C SER A 153 0.68 -7.71 4.84
N GLN A 154 1.06 -7.14 3.68
CA GLN A 154 1.44 -5.74 3.50
C GLN A 154 2.40 -5.20 4.58
N GLU A 155 3.38 -6.03 4.99
CA GLU A 155 4.48 -5.57 5.83
C GLU A 155 5.29 -4.49 5.12
N LEU A 156 5.78 -3.53 5.90
CA LEU A 156 6.53 -2.39 5.37
C LEU A 156 7.94 -2.84 4.93
N ASP A 157 8.32 -2.41 3.75
CA ASP A 157 9.63 -2.63 3.15
C ASP A 157 10.55 -1.46 3.44
N GLU A 158 11.74 -1.74 3.97
CA GLU A 158 12.71 -0.73 4.36
C GLU A 158 13.16 0.14 3.17
N LEU A 159 13.30 -0.44 1.98
CA LEU A 159 13.71 0.33 0.80
C LEU A 159 12.56 1.24 0.31
N ALA A 160 11.31 0.78 0.39
CA ALA A 160 10.14 1.62 0.16
C ALA A 160 10.06 2.77 1.16
N LEU A 161 10.35 2.51 2.44
CA LEU A 161 10.41 3.55 3.47
C LEU A 161 11.51 4.59 3.21
N LEU A 162 12.72 4.14 2.86
CA LEU A 162 13.82 5.06 2.53
C LEU A 162 13.48 5.92 1.31
N ARG A 163 12.89 5.32 0.27
CA ARG A 163 12.41 6.02 -0.93
C ARG A 163 11.45 7.16 -0.58
N ASN A 164 10.36 6.84 0.11
CA ASN A 164 9.36 7.84 0.51
C ASN A 164 9.91 8.81 1.58
N GLY A 165 10.90 8.37 2.35
CA GLY A 165 11.65 9.16 3.31
C GLY A 165 12.50 10.25 2.66
N LEU A 166 13.11 9.95 1.52
CA LEU A 166 13.92 10.88 0.72
C LEU A 166 13.09 11.84 -0.14
N ASP A 167 11.85 11.49 -0.47
CA ASP A 167 10.93 12.40 -1.16
C ASP A 167 10.64 13.61 -0.24
N PRO A 168 10.79 14.87 -0.70
CA PRO A 168 10.50 16.03 0.14
C PRO A 168 9.01 16.19 0.49
N ARG A 169 8.10 15.52 -0.24
CA ARG A 169 6.65 15.61 -0.04
C ARG A 169 6.18 14.72 1.10
N SER A 170 5.17 15.20 1.82
CA SER A 170 4.41 14.41 2.79
C SER A 170 3.51 13.39 2.07
N TYR A 171 3.18 12.27 2.73
CA TYR A 171 2.40 11.20 2.12
C TYR A 171 1.32 10.60 3.02
N VAL A 172 0.38 9.94 2.36
CA VAL A 172 -0.54 8.98 2.96
C VAL A 172 -0.33 7.61 2.32
N ALA A 173 -0.20 6.58 3.14
CA ALA A 173 -0.15 5.19 2.70
C ALA A 173 -1.32 4.42 3.33
N GLN A 174 -1.91 3.47 2.60
CA GLN A 174 -3.01 2.63 3.09
C GLN A 174 -2.61 1.17 3.01
N HIS A 175 -2.53 0.50 4.18
CA HIS A 175 -2.08 -0.89 4.23
C HIS A 175 -2.91 -1.77 5.16
N HIS A 176 -3.14 -3.01 4.73
CA HIS A 176 -3.68 -4.09 5.54
C HIS A 176 -2.54 -4.77 6.31
N VAL A 177 -2.00 -4.07 7.31
CA VAL A 177 -0.79 -4.47 8.03
C VAL A 177 -1.05 -4.69 9.53
N ARG A 178 -0.54 -5.79 10.07
CA ARG A 178 -0.54 -6.09 11.51
C ARG A 178 0.57 -5.31 12.21
N CYS A 179 0.36 -4.90 13.45
CA CYS A 179 1.41 -4.24 14.22
C CYS A 179 2.42 -5.25 14.79
N THR A 180 3.70 -4.97 14.64
CA THR A 180 4.76 -5.73 15.30
C THR A 180 5.70 -4.76 15.98
N PRO A 181 6.52 -5.19 16.95
CA PRO A 181 7.59 -4.33 17.48
C PRO A 181 8.51 -3.79 16.39
N TYR A 182 8.74 -4.57 15.32
CA TYR A 182 9.52 -4.12 14.17
C TYR A 182 8.81 -2.97 13.42
N LEU A 183 7.52 -3.14 13.10
CA LEU A 183 6.72 -2.08 12.46
C LEU A 183 6.68 -0.82 13.33
N ALA A 184 6.41 -0.96 14.63
CA ALA A 184 6.35 0.17 15.55
C ALA A 184 7.65 0.99 15.56
N ASN A 185 8.81 0.32 15.56
CA ASN A 185 10.11 0.97 15.43
C ASN A 185 10.30 1.65 14.07
N GLN A 186 9.81 1.07 12.97
CA GLN A 186 9.83 1.73 11.66
C GLN A 186 8.96 3.00 11.68
N LEU A 187 7.75 2.94 12.22
CA LEU A 187 6.87 4.10 12.31
C LEU A 187 7.52 5.24 13.11
N ALA A 188 8.17 4.92 14.23
CA ALA A 188 8.91 5.89 15.02
C ALA A 188 10.12 6.46 14.27
N LEU A 189 10.93 5.59 13.65
CA LEU A 189 12.12 6.02 12.90
C LEU A 189 11.76 6.93 11.73
N TYR A 190 10.67 6.65 11.02
CA TYR A 190 10.26 7.40 9.83
C TYR A 190 9.21 8.48 10.10
N GLN A 191 8.92 8.73 11.39
CA GLN A 191 7.95 9.74 11.84
C GLN A 191 6.57 9.57 11.18
N ILE A 192 6.13 8.31 11.05
CA ILE A 192 4.86 7.94 10.41
C ILE A 192 3.79 7.85 11.48
N LYS A 193 2.69 8.57 11.29
CA LYS A 193 1.55 8.61 12.21
C LYS A 193 0.53 7.55 11.82
N PRO A 194 0.29 6.51 12.63
CA PRO A 194 -0.64 5.45 12.28
C PRO A 194 -2.09 5.81 12.66
N ILE A 195 -2.98 5.81 11.67
CA ILE A 195 -4.43 5.82 11.85
C ILE A 195 -4.91 4.38 11.62
N VAL A 196 -5.47 3.76 12.65
CA VAL A 196 -5.95 2.37 12.62
C VAL A 196 -7.46 2.35 12.41
N THR A 197 -7.89 1.78 11.29
CA THR A 197 -9.32 1.69 10.93
C THR A 197 -9.85 0.28 11.14
N ILE A 198 -10.98 0.20 11.84
CA ILE A 198 -11.65 -1.05 12.22
C ILE A 198 -13.12 -1.02 11.83
N ARG A 199 -13.69 -2.20 11.61
CA ARG A 199 -15.10 -2.39 11.25
C ARG A 199 -15.59 -3.71 11.80
N ASN A 200 -16.88 -3.80 12.08
CA ASN A 200 -17.55 -5.04 12.37
C ASN A 200 -17.21 -6.11 11.31
N PHE A 201 -16.85 -7.31 11.76
CA PHE A 201 -16.38 -8.37 10.89
C PHE A 201 -17.49 -8.88 9.96
N PHE A 202 -18.73 -9.00 10.43
CA PHE A 202 -19.83 -9.51 9.62
C PHE A 202 -20.23 -8.54 8.51
N ASP A 203 -20.23 -7.24 8.81
CA ASP A 203 -20.37 -6.20 7.78
C ASP A 203 -19.23 -6.23 6.75
N SER A 204 -18.01 -6.46 7.24
CA SER A 204 -16.83 -6.56 6.40
C SER A 204 -16.86 -7.80 5.51
N LEU A 205 -17.38 -8.93 6.00
CA LEU A 205 -17.53 -10.19 5.28
C LEU A 205 -18.41 -10.02 4.04
N VAL A 206 -19.61 -9.45 4.22
CA VAL A 206 -20.53 -9.15 3.12
C VAL A 206 -19.87 -8.16 2.14
N SER A 207 -19.18 -7.15 2.66
CA SER A 207 -18.51 -6.16 1.82
C SER A 207 -17.29 -6.70 1.05
N LEU A 208 -16.63 -7.74 1.57
CA LEU A 208 -15.54 -8.46 0.91
C LEU A 208 -16.09 -9.32 -0.23
N ASP A 209 -17.17 -10.08 0.01
CA ASP A 209 -17.83 -10.90 -1.01
C ASP A 209 -18.21 -10.06 -2.24
N ASP A 210 -18.91 -8.94 -2.02
CA ASP A 210 -19.29 -8.05 -3.11
C ASP A 210 -18.08 -7.54 -3.91
N MET A 211 -17.00 -7.19 -3.22
CA MET A 211 -15.79 -6.66 -3.83
C MET A 211 -15.12 -7.72 -4.69
N PHE A 212 -14.91 -8.93 -4.15
CA PHE A 212 -14.27 -10.00 -4.89
C PHE A 212 -15.12 -10.45 -6.09
N VAL A 213 -16.44 -10.56 -5.93
CA VAL A 213 -17.34 -10.88 -7.05
C VAL A 213 -17.29 -9.79 -8.14
N ALA A 214 -17.32 -8.50 -7.76
CA ALA A 214 -17.26 -7.40 -8.72
C ALA A 214 -15.92 -7.30 -9.44
N ASP A 215 -14.80 -7.35 -8.71
CA ASP A 215 -13.45 -7.30 -9.28
C ASP A 215 -13.25 -8.48 -10.25
N ARG A 216 -13.69 -9.68 -9.89
CA ARG A 216 -13.56 -10.89 -10.73
C ARG A 216 -14.44 -10.88 -11.99
N ARG A 217 -15.45 -10.03 -12.07
CA ARG A 217 -16.21 -9.81 -13.32
C ARG A 217 -15.49 -8.86 -14.28
N THR A 218 -14.56 -8.06 -13.79
CA THR A 218 -13.93 -6.97 -14.56
C THR A 218 -12.61 -7.39 -15.23
N TYR A 219 -11.86 -8.34 -14.65
CA TYR A 219 -10.51 -8.68 -15.12
C TYR A 219 -10.42 -10.05 -15.80
N GLU A 220 -10.23 -10.15 -17.11
CA GLU A 220 -10.31 -11.42 -17.88
C GLU A 220 -9.28 -12.52 -17.50
N HIS A 221 -8.18 -12.21 -16.82
CA HIS A 221 -7.08 -13.18 -16.60
C HIS A 221 -7.12 -13.90 -15.24
N ALA A 222 -7.77 -15.07 -15.19
CA ALA A 222 -7.96 -15.86 -13.97
C ALA A 222 -6.67 -16.23 -13.19
N GLN A 223 -5.53 -16.42 -13.87
CA GLN A 223 -4.29 -16.88 -13.22
C GLN A 223 -3.56 -15.80 -12.39
N ILE A 224 -3.70 -14.52 -12.76
CA ILE A 224 -3.09 -13.40 -12.02
C ILE A 224 -3.94 -13.06 -10.78
N ARG A 225 -5.24 -13.39 -10.79
CA ARG A 225 -6.19 -13.06 -9.71
C ARG A 225 -5.80 -13.66 -8.36
N PHE A 226 -5.23 -14.86 -8.35
CA PHE A 226 -4.79 -15.50 -7.12
C PHE A 226 -3.77 -14.64 -6.36
N PHE A 227 -2.88 -13.94 -7.06
CA PHE A 227 -1.90 -13.04 -6.43
C PHE A 227 -2.51 -11.75 -5.87
N ASN A 228 -3.77 -11.46 -6.19
CA ASN A 228 -4.51 -10.31 -5.67
C ASN A 228 -5.34 -10.66 -4.43
N ASP A 229 -6.04 -11.80 -4.43
CA ASP A 229 -7.02 -12.13 -3.39
C ASP A 229 -6.81 -13.49 -2.67
N GLY A 230 -5.97 -14.38 -3.19
CA GLY A 230 -5.73 -15.70 -2.61
C GLY A 230 -6.91 -16.68 -2.68
N LEU A 231 -7.98 -16.36 -3.40
CA LEU A 231 -9.21 -17.18 -3.45
C LEU A 231 -9.21 -18.14 -4.66
N PRO A 232 -9.92 -19.30 -4.58
CA PRO A 232 -10.05 -20.26 -5.68
C PRO A 232 -10.54 -19.61 -6.97
N ALA A 233 -10.10 -20.10 -8.13
CA ALA A 233 -10.44 -19.49 -9.43
C ALA A 233 -11.96 -19.37 -9.67
N HIS A 234 -12.74 -20.36 -9.22
CA HIS A 234 -14.20 -20.45 -9.37
C HIS A 234 -14.97 -19.76 -8.23
N TYR A 235 -14.32 -18.96 -7.38
CA TYR A 235 -14.96 -18.31 -6.23
C TYR A 235 -16.27 -17.59 -6.60
N SER A 236 -16.31 -16.86 -7.71
CA SER A 236 -17.48 -16.11 -8.15
C SER A 236 -18.68 -16.97 -8.58
N ASP A 237 -18.45 -18.26 -8.83
CA ASP A 237 -19.45 -19.22 -9.28
C ASP A 237 -20.02 -20.05 -8.11
N MET A 238 -19.41 -19.98 -6.93
CA MET A 238 -19.87 -20.67 -5.71
C MET A 238 -21.17 -20.05 -5.18
N ALA A 239 -21.97 -20.83 -4.44
CA ALA A 239 -23.14 -20.30 -3.74
C ALA A 239 -22.72 -19.27 -2.66
N LEU A 240 -23.60 -18.33 -2.32
CA LEU A 240 -23.29 -17.26 -1.36
C LEU A 240 -22.78 -17.82 -0.03
N ASP A 241 -23.46 -18.82 0.53
CA ASP A 241 -23.10 -19.41 1.82
C ASP A 241 -21.69 -20.02 1.78
N ASP A 242 -21.34 -20.75 0.71
CA ASP A 242 -20.00 -21.32 0.52
C ASP A 242 -18.93 -20.24 0.39
N ARG A 243 -19.23 -19.13 -0.31
CA ARG A 243 -18.31 -17.99 -0.43
C ARG A 243 -18.06 -17.32 0.92
N LEU A 244 -19.12 -17.10 1.70
CA LEU A 244 -19.02 -16.48 3.02
C LEU A 244 -18.29 -17.41 4.01
N GLU A 245 -18.53 -18.73 3.95
CA GLU A 245 -17.81 -19.71 4.77
C GLU A 245 -16.32 -19.72 4.44
N LEU A 246 -15.96 -19.72 3.15
CA LEU A 246 -14.57 -19.62 2.73
C LEU A 246 -13.92 -18.31 3.20
N LEU A 247 -14.62 -17.18 3.10
CA LEU A 247 -14.10 -15.90 3.59
C LEU A 247 -13.90 -15.90 5.11
N VAL A 248 -14.74 -16.59 5.88
CA VAL A 248 -14.52 -16.78 7.33
C VAL A 248 -13.21 -17.52 7.58
N ASP A 249 -12.97 -18.61 6.86
CA ASP A 249 -11.75 -19.41 7.02
C ASP A 249 -10.48 -18.63 6.68
N VAL A 250 -10.53 -17.78 5.65
CA VAL A 250 -9.39 -16.97 5.22
C VAL A 250 -9.18 -15.76 6.11
N HIS A 251 -10.25 -15.06 6.51
CA HIS A 251 -10.13 -13.72 7.09
C HIS A 251 -10.35 -13.65 8.60
N ALA A 252 -11.12 -14.54 9.23
CA ALA A 252 -11.48 -14.38 10.64
C ALA A 252 -10.24 -14.29 11.56
N VAL A 253 -9.30 -15.22 11.40
CA VAL A 253 -8.04 -15.22 12.16
C VAL A 253 -7.22 -13.96 11.86
N TRP A 254 -7.18 -13.52 10.60
CA TRP A 254 -6.44 -12.33 10.21
C TRP A 254 -7.01 -11.06 10.86
N TYR A 255 -8.34 -10.89 10.92
CA TYR A 255 -8.96 -9.71 11.57
C TYR A 255 -8.67 -9.68 13.07
N VAL A 256 -8.75 -10.83 13.74
CA VAL A 256 -8.36 -10.96 15.15
C VAL A 256 -6.91 -10.54 15.33
N GLN A 257 -6.00 -11.15 14.55
CA GLN A 257 -4.57 -10.83 14.65
C GLN A 257 -4.29 -9.36 14.34
N PHE A 258 -4.96 -8.76 13.36
CA PHE A 258 -4.85 -7.34 13.06
C PHE A 258 -5.20 -6.50 14.28
N LEU A 259 -6.42 -6.62 14.81
CA LEU A 259 -6.89 -5.83 15.94
C LEU A 259 -5.97 -6.00 17.16
N MET A 260 -5.70 -7.26 17.53
CA MET A 260 -4.91 -7.59 18.70
C MET A 260 -3.47 -7.12 18.60
N SER A 261 -2.87 -7.24 17.42
CA SER A 261 -1.49 -6.82 17.23
C SER A 261 -1.32 -5.31 17.49
N TRP A 262 -2.26 -4.50 17.01
CA TRP A 262 -2.28 -3.05 17.26
C TRP A 262 -2.58 -2.72 18.73
N GLN A 263 -3.58 -3.35 19.34
CA GLN A 263 -3.89 -3.18 20.78
C GLN A 263 -2.70 -3.55 21.67
N LYS A 264 -2.01 -4.67 21.38
CA LYS A 264 -0.84 -5.11 22.15
C LYS A 264 0.31 -4.12 22.01
N CYS A 265 0.65 -3.69 20.79
CA CYS A 265 1.71 -2.70 20.58
C CYS A 265 1.39 -1.34 21.24
N GLU A 266 0.12 -0.93 21.26
CA GLU A 266 -0.31 0.27 22.00
C GLU A 266 -0.20 0.09 23.51
N THR A 267 -0.67 -1.05 24.04
CA THR A 267 -0.60 -1.38 25.48
C THR A 267 0.84 -1.43 25.97
N PHE A 268 1.77 -1.95 25.15
CA PHE A 268 3.20 -1.95 25.43
C PHE A 268 3.86 -0.58 25.25
N GLY A 269 3.13 0.45 24.79
CA GLY A 269 3.67 1.79 24.54
C GLY A 269 4.61 1.87 23.34
N ALA A 270 4.66 0.83 22.49
CA ALA A 270 5.52 0.82 21.30
C ALA A 270 5.02 1.76 20.20
N VAL A 271 3.71 2.02 20.17
CA VAL A 271 3.05 2.91 19.21
C VAL A 271 1.83 3.56 19.87
N LYS A 272 1.44 4.75 19.40
CA LYS A 272 0.21 5.43 19.82
C LYS A 272 -0.64 5.69 18.57
N PRO A 273 -1.51 4.74 18.17
CA PRO A 273 -2.33 4.90 17.00
C PRO A 273 -3.54 5.78 17.26
N LEU A 274 -4.08 6.37 16.20
CA LEU A 274 -5.44 6.90 16.22
C LEU A 274 -6.43 5.81 15.80
N TRP A 275 -7.28 5.37 16.71
CA TRP A 275 -8.35 4.43 16.38
C TRP A 275 -9.54 5.13 15.73
N VAL A 276 -9.99 4.57 14.60
CA VAL A 276 -11.16 5.02 13.83
C VAL A 276 -12.09 3.84 13.58
N SER A 277 -13.24 3.84 14.22
CA SER A 277 -14.33 2.89 13.98
C SER A 277 -15.12 3.28 12.74
N TYR A 278 -15.41 2.31 11.88
CA TYR A 278 -16.29 2.53 10.74
C TYR A 278 -17.68 2.97 11.19
N GLU A 279 -18.25 2.30 12.19
CA GLU A 279 -19.61 2.49 12.66
C GLU A 279 -19.79 3.81 13.42
N HIS A 280 -18.86 4.16 14.31
CA HIS A 280 -19.00 5.32 15.17
C HIS A 280 -18.37 6.59 14.59
N ASP A 281 -17.12 6.47 14.11
CA ASP A 281 -16.38 7.63 13.63
C ASP A 281 -16.71 7.89 12.15
N PHE A 282 -16.53 6.88 11.29
CA PHE A 282 -16.67 7.08 9.84
C PHE A 282 -18.11 7.28 9.39
N LEU A 283 -19.10 6.58 9.95
CA LEU A 283 -20.51 6.84 9.63
C LEU A 283 -21.10 8.00 10.45
N GLY A 284 -20.45 8.39 11.55
CA GLY A 284 -20.87 9.49 12.42
C GLY A 284 -20.55 10.88 11.88
N ASN A 285 -20.31 11.81 12.80
CA ASN A 285 -20.09 13.22 12.49
C ASN A 285 -18.69 13.45 11.87
N LYS A 286 -18.67 13.94 10.63
CA LYS A 286 -17.43 14.19 9.86
C LYS A 286 -16.58 15.30 10.44
N GLN A 287 -17.20 16.30 11.06
CA GLN A 287 -16.48 17.38 11.73
C GLN A 287 -15.70 16.84 12.95
N LEU A 288 -16.32 15.99 13.76
CA LEU A 288 -15.65 15.37 14.92
C LEU A 288 -14.53 14.43 14.47
N LEU A 289 -14.72 13.66 13.39
CA LEU A 289 -13.65 12.84 12.83
C LEU A 289 -12.50 13.70 12.28
N ALA A 290 -12.79 14.82 11.62
CA ALA A 290 -11.78 15.74 11.12
C ALA A 290 -10.96 16.35 12.25
N GLU A 291 -11.60 16.83 13.32
CA GLU A 291 -10.95 17.33 14.54
C GLU A 291 -10.04 16.28 15.18
N LYS A 292 -10.59 15.08 15.41
CA LYS A 292 -9.86 13.93 15.97
C LYS A 292 -8.61 13.59 15.15
N ILE A 293 -8.71 13.61 13.82
CA ILE A 293 -7.57 13.37 12.93
C ILE A 293 -6.58 14.53 13.01
N ALA A 294 -7.04 15.78 12.89
CA ALA A 294 -6.20 16.98 12.89
C ALA A 294 -5.36 17.10 14.16
N ASP A 295 -5.98 16.87 15.32
CA ASP A 295 -5.31 16.87 16.62
C ASP A 295 -4.21 15.80 16.68
N PHE A 296 -4.52 14.59 16.20
CA PHE A 296 -3.55 13.49 16.16
C PHE A 296 -2.37 13.77 15.23
N ILE A 297 -2.64 14.31 14.04
CA ILE A 297 -1.58 14.65 13.09
C ILE A 297 -0.85 15.95 13.43
N GLY A 298 -1.32 16.72 14.42
CA GLY A 298 -0.70 17.98 14.85
C GLY A 298 -0.49 18.94 13.68
N PHE A 299 -1.48 19.05 12.80
CA PHE A 299 -1.36 19.80 11.56
C PHE A 299 -2.07 21.14 11.68
N ASP A 300 -1.29 22.19 11.95
CA ASP A 300 -1.79 23.55 12.19
C ASP A 300 -2.23 24.30 10.91
N GLY A 301 -2.02 23.70 9.73
CA GLY A 301 -2.12 24.38 8.43
C GLY A 301 -3.37 24.09 7.59
N VAL A 302 -4.29 23.22 8.04
CA VAL A 302 -5.49 22.84 7.28
C VAL A 302 -6.74 23.40 7.95
N SER A 303 -7.61 24.00 7.15
CA SER A 303 -8.98 24.25 7.59
C SER A 303 -9.64 22.91 7.88
N LEU A 304 -10.02 22.68 9.13
CA LEU A 304 -10.80 21.51 9.57
C LEU A 304 -11.99 21.24 8.64
N GLU A 305 -12.60 22.31 8.11
CA GLU A 305 -13.69 22.24 7.14
C GLU A 305 -13.27 21.51 5.87
N ARG A 306 -12.07 21.78 5.32
CA ARG A 306 -11.57 21.07 4.12
C ARG A 306 -11.43 19.57 4.36
N LEU A 307 -10.99 19.18 5.55
CA LEU A 307 -10.88 17.75 5.90
C LEU A 307 -12.26 17.13 6.12
N ALA A 308 -13.16 17.81 6.82
CA ALA A 308 -14.54 17.36 7.04
C ALA A 308 -15.29 17.20 5.70
N ASP A 309 -15.18 18.19 4.81
CA ASP A 309 -15.76 18.16 3.45
C ASP A 309 -15.19 17.00 2.64
N ALA A 310 -13.87 16.79 2.67
CA ALA A 310 -13.24 15.68 1.97
C ALA A 310 -13.68 14.31 2.52
N LEU A 311 -13.98 14.22 3.81
CA LEU A 311 -14.51 13.04 4.49
C LEU A 311 -16.02 12.82 4.22
N ASP A 312 -16.75 13.86 3.83
CA ASP A 312 -18.17 13.75 3.45
C ASP A 312 -18.39 13.60 1.93
N ASP A 313 -17.37 13.87 1.13
CA ASP A 313 -17.44 13.81 -0.34
C ASP A 313 -17.60 12.39 -0.89
N LYS A 314 -18.85 11.99 -1.12
CA LYS A 314 -19.22 10.68 -1.69
C LYS A 314 -19.27 10.63 -3.22
N ARG A 315 -18.92 11.71 -3.94
CA ARG A 315 -19.04 11.78 -5.41
C ARG A 315 -18.25 10.66 -6.12
N ASP A 316 -17.13 10.26 -5.53
CA ASP A 316 -16.27 9.17 -6.03
C ASP A 316 -16.43 7.86 -5.23
N GLY A 317 -17.53 7.67 -4.49
CA GLY A 317 -17.74 6.51 -3.62
C GLY A 317 -17.56 5.16 -4.35
N ALA A 318 -18.07 5.04 -5.58
CA ALA A 318 -17.90 3.85 -6.40
C ALA A 318 -16.42 3.58 -6.75
N LYS A 319 -15.68 4.64 -7.13
CA LYS A 319 -14.23 4.58 -7.42
C LYS A 319 -13.41 4.17 -6.20
N TYR A 320 -13.81 4.60 -5.01
CA TYR A 320 -13.17 4.24 -3.74
C TYR A 320 -13.72 2.96 -3.09
N ARG A 321 -14.47 2.15 -3.85
CA ARG A 321 -15.04 0.87 -3.38
C ARG A 321 -15.92 1.02 -2.12
N LEU A 322 -16.52 2.20 -1.93
CA LEU A 322 -17.56 2.47 -0.95
C LEU A 322 -18.85 1.88 -1.51
N ASN A 323 -19.05 0.58 -1.31
CA ASN A 323 -20.11 -0.17 -1.96
C ASN A 323 -21.51 0.37 -1.61
N LYS A 324 -21.84 0.38 -0.31
CA LYS A 324 -23.14 0.90 0.19
C LYS A 324 -23.00 2.00 1.22
N GLY A 325 -21.86 2.11 1.91
CA GLY A 325 -21.64 3.16 2.90
C GLY A 325 -22.57 3.07 4.12
N VAL A 326 -23.01 1.86 4.49
CA VAL A 326 -23.95 1.61 5.60
C VAL A 326 -23.42 0.49 6.50
N ALA A 327 -23.79 0.55 7.78
CA ALA A 327 -23.61 -0.53 8.76
C ALA A 327 -24.84 -1.45 8.81
N GLY A 328 -24.68 -2.64 9.41
CA GLY A 328 -25.79 -3.58 9.68
C GLY A 328 -26.07 -4.58 8.56
N ARG A 329 -25.27 -4.59 7.49
CA ARG A 329 -25.39 -5.60 6.41
C ARG A 329 -25.10 -7.01 6.91
N GLY A 330 -24.27 -7.12 7.94
CA GLY A 330 -23.86 -8.34 8.60
C GLY A 330 -25.02 -9.06 9.29
N GLU A 331 -26.14 -8.40 9.55
CA GLU A 331 -27.36 -9.04 10.11
C GLU A 331 -27.85 -10.20 9.24
N ASN A 332 -27.65 -10.11 7.92
CA ASN A 332 -28.07 -11.12 6.97
C ASN A 332 -27.09 -12.30 6.83
N VAL A 333 -25.96 -12.30 7.55
CA VAL A 333 -25.03 -13.44 7.53
C VAL A 333 -25.70 -14.65 8.20
N PRO A 334 -25.76 -15.82 7.53
CA PRO A 334 -26.37 -17.02 8.09
C PRO A 334 -25.81 -17.40 9.47
N GLU A 335 -26.69 -17.83 10.37
CA GLU A 335 -26.36 -18.12 11.77
C GLU A 335 -25.24 -19.18 11.93
N GLY A 336 -25.19 -20.18 11.05
CA GLY A 336 -24.11 -21.19 11.05
C GLY A 336 -22.72 -20.56 10.79
N ILE A 337 -22.65 -19.64 9.82
CA ILE A 337 -21.42 -18.91 9.46
C ILE A 337 -21.03 -17.95 10.57
N ARG A 338 -22.01 -17.25 11.16
CA ARG A 338 -21.79 -16.39 12.33
C ARG A 338 -21.19 -17.17 13.49
N ARG A 339 -21.78 -18.31 13.84
CA ARG A 339 -21.30 -19.18 14.92
C ARG A 339 -19.88 -19.66 14.67
N ARG A 340 -19.53 -20.00 13.43
CA ARG A 340 -18.17 -20.40 13.04
C ARG A 340 -17.17 -19.28 13.29
N ALA A 341 -17.45 -18.06 12.84
CA ALA A 341 -16.58 -16.90 13.07
C ALA A 341 -16.42 -16.59 14.57
N LEU A 342 -17.52 -16.59 15.33
CA LEU A 342 -17.48 -16.38 16.79
C LEU A 342 -16.69 -17.47 17.52
N ALA A 343 -16.79 -18.73 17.07
CA ALA A 343 -16.00 -19.83 17.64
C ALA A 343 -14.49 -19.66 17.37
N ILE A 344 -14.09 -19.02 16.27
CA ILE A 344 -12.70 -18.62 16.02
C ILE A 344 -12.31 -17.50 16.98
N PHE A 345 -13.11 -16.43 17.08
CA PHE A 345 -12.83 -15.28 17.93
C PHE A 345 -12.70 -15.65 19.41
N LYS A 346 -13.56 -16.56 19.88
CA LYS A 346 -13.52 -17.07 21.26
C LYS A 346 -12.17 -17.70 21.64
N ARG A 347 -11.40 -18.24 20.67
CA ARG A 347 -10.06 -18.81 20.96
C ARG A 347 -9.04 -17.75 21.38
N TYR A 348 -9.38 -16.48 21.20
CA TYR A 348 -8.53 -15.34 21.51
C TYR A 348 -9.16 -14.43 22.57
N ASP A 349 -10.25 -14.83 23.26
CA ASP A 349 -10.93 -13.95 24.21
C ASP A 349 -10.04 -13.47 25.38
N GLN A 350 -8.98 -14.21 25.72
CA GLN A 350 -8.00 -13.85 26.74
C GLN A 350 -6.90 -12.89 26.26
N ASP A 351 -6.79 -12.66 24.95
CA ASP A 351 -5.64 -11.95 24.36
C ASP A 351 -5.87 -10.44 24.17
N GLY A 352 -7.12 -9.94 24.32
CA GLY A 352 -7.49 -8.55 24.07
C GLY A 352 -8.98 -8.33 23.82
N ASP A 353 -9.39 -7.08 23.63
CA ASP A 353 -10.78 -6.71 23.40
C ASP A 353 -11.18 -6.91 21.93
N LEU A 354 -12.08 -7.87 21.68
CA LEU A 354 -12.62 -8.19 20.37
C LEU A 354 -13.99 -7.54 20.09
N SER A 355 -14.54 -6.76 21.04
CA SER A 355 -15.81 -6.04 20.88
C SER A 355 -15.93 -5.28 19.55
N PRO A 356 -14.87 -4.63 19.02
CA PRO A 356 -15.00 -3.89 17.76
C PRO A 356 -15.24 -4.77 16.53
N LEU A 357 -14.88 -6.06 16.58
CA LEU A 357 -15.14 -6.99 15.48
C LEU A 357 -16.55 -7.60 15.54
N ILE A 358 -17.12 -7.71 16.73
CA ILE A 358 -18.40 -8.40 16.94
C ILE A 358 -19.59 -7.43 17.00
N GLY A 359 -19.35 -6.15 17.32
CA GLY A 359 -20.41 -5.13 17.43
C GLY A 359 -21.32 -5.32 18.64
N ILE A 360 -20.74 -5.73 19.78
CA ILE A 360 -21.41 -5.87 21.08
C ILE A 360 -20.95 -4.73 21.98
#